data_AF-A0AAN6IT82-F1
#
_entry.id   AF-A0AAN6IT82-F1
#
_cell.length_a   1.000
_cell.length_b   1.000
_cell.length_c   1.000
_cell.angle_alpha   90.00
_cell.angle_beta   90.00
_cell.angle_gamma   90.00
#
_symmetry.space_group_name_H-M   'P 1'
#
loop_
_entity.id
_entity.type
_entity.pdbx_description
1 polymer ?
#
loop_
_entity_poly.entity_id
_entity_poly.type
_entity_poly.pdbx_seq_one_letter_code
_entity_poly.pdbx_strand_id
1 'polypeptide(L)'
;MYLTTLVDAHRLAPEEPWPAAIEDSWEAYLWTTSHGARRLNLDISKMAVSGASAGAKIAAVIAQKAARRPQPGASMRSQLLAVPITDNTACPCSNPTWKAFEFTAGLSAQKMLWYRQHYLPNKADWSHPEASPLLAPDEVFQRLPPAVIILAELDVLKHEGMEYAKKLETNGVPVKVTVMESMPHPFLAMDGVLEAGRKAITIMCDELIRVFE
;
A
#
# COMPACT_ATOMS: atom_id res chain seq x y z
N MET A 1 -23.23 -8.18 7.03
CA MET A 1 -22.46 -6.92 7.14
C MET A 1 -22.40 -6.30 5.75
N TYR A 2 -22.65 -5.00 5.61
CA TYR A 2 -22.44 -4.28 4.34
C TYR A 2 -21.16 -3.45 4.48
N LEU A 3 -20.23 -3.64 3.56
CA LEU A 3 -18.99 -2.87 3.46
C LEU A 3 -19.14 -1.85 2.32
N THR A 4 -18.89 -0.58 2.60
CA THR A 4 -18.82 0.45 1.56
C THR A 4 -17.37 0.63 1.13
N THR A 5 -17.06 0.31 -0.13
CA THR A 5 -15.75 0.60 -0.73
C THR A 5 -15.80 1.94 -1.45
N LEU A 6 -14.92 2.86 -1.08
CA LEU A 6 -14.69 4.10 -1.82
C LEU A 6 -13.43 3.94 -2.66
N VAL A 7 -13.56 4.13 -3.97
CA VAL A 7 -12.44 4.04 -4.92
C VAL A 7 -11.99 5.46 -5.25
N ASP A 8 -10.72 5.72 -5.02
CA ASP A 8 -10.10 7.02 -5.32
C ASP A 8 -9.58 7.04 -6.77
N ALA A 9 -10.04 8.03 -7.54
CA ALA A 9 -9.63 8.29 -8.92
C ALA A 9 -8.60 9.43 -8.95
N HIS A 10 -7.43 9.18 -8.36
CA HIS A 10 -6.35 10.15 -8.28
C HIS A 10 -5.71 10.46 -9.63
N ARG A 11 -5.14 11.66 -9.74
CA ARG A 11 -4.32 12.08 -10.89
C ARG A 11 -3.13 11.14 -11.10
N LEU A 12 -2.79 10.91 -12.36
CA LEU A 12 -1.75 9.96 -12.77
C LEU A 12 -0.53 10.68 -13.34
N ALA A 13 0.64 10.07 -13.12
CA ALA A 13 1.87 10.43 -13.81
C ALA A 13 1.90 9.80 -15.21
N PRO A 14 2.56 10.42 -16.20
CA PRO A 14 3.44 11.60 -16.08
C PRO A 14 2.76 12.97 -16.12
N GLU A 15 1.46 13.04 -16.42
CA GLU A 15 0.73 14.31 -16.52
C GLU A 15 0.78 15.08 -15.21
N GLU A 16 0.63 14.37 -14.10
CA GLU A 16 0.63 14.90 -12.74
C GLU A 16 1.58 14.03 -11.88
N PRO A 17 2.89 14.34 -11.86
CA PRO A 17 3.88 13.60 -11.07
C PRO A 17 3.63 13.68 -9.56
N TRP A 18 4.45 12.97 -8.78
CA TRP A 18 4.45 13.10 -7.32
C TRP A 18 4.57 14.59 -6.90
N PRO A 19 3.77 15.07 -5.91
CA PRO A 19 2.92 14.29 -5.00
C PRO A 19 1.42 14.18 -5.36
N ALA A 20 0.99 14.49 -6.59
CA ALA A 20 -0.44 14.65 -6.94
C ALA A 20 -1.33 13.48 -6.49
N ALA A 21 -0.92 12.24 -6.75
CA ALA A 21 -1.71 11.07 -6.35
C ALA A 21 -1.88 10.94 -4.81
N ILE A 22 -0.86 11.32 -4.03
CA ILE A 22 -0.92 11.29 -2.57
C ILE A 22 -1.81 12.41 -2.03
N GLU A 23 -1.77 13.58 -2.65
CA GLU A 23 -2.63 14.71 -2.30
C GLU A 23 -4.10 14.37 -2.53
N ASP A 24 -4.43 13.83 -3.71
CA ASP A 24 -5.81 13.44 -4.06
C ASP A 24 -6.35 12.36 -3.11
N SER A 25 -5.58 11.31 -2.84
CA SER A 25 -5.98 10.26 -1.90
C SER A 25 -6.13 10.77 -0.47
N TRP A 26 -5.34 11.77 -0.06
CA TRP A 26 -5.46 12.39 1.25
C TRP A 26 -6.71 13.25 1.35
N GLU A 27 -7.02 14.05 0.32
CA GLU A 27 -8.26 14.82 0.25
C GLU A 27 -9.49 13.89 0.21
N ALA A 28 -9.41 12.76 -0.50
CA ALA A 28 -10.48 11.75 -0.49
C ALA A 28 -10.70 11.16 0.91
N TYR A 29 -9.62 10.89 1.67
CA TYR A 29 -9.71 10.46 3.07
C TYR A 29 -10.34 11.54 3.97
N LEU A 30 -9.91 12.81 3.83
CA LEU A 30 -10.46 13.94 4.59
C LEU A 30 -11.95 14.16 4.28
N TRP A 31 -12.34 14.06 3.01
CA TRP A 31 -13.73 14.16 2.60
C TRP A 31 -14.55 13.02 3.20
N THR A 32 -14.05 11.78 3.11
CA THR A 32 -14.70 10.57 3.65
C THR A 32 -14.94 10.68 5.15
N THR A 33 -13.96 11.18 5.90
CA THR A 33 -14.02 11.32 7.36
C THR A 33 -14.78 12.56 7.84
N SER A 34 -15.25 13.41 6.92
CA SER A 34 -16.01 14.62 7.23
C SER A 34 -17.39 14.63 6.56
N HIS A 35 -17.54 15.35 5.45
CA HIS A 35 -18.80 15.54 4.74
C HIS A 35 -19.32 14.24 4.13
N GLY A 36 -18.41 13.40 3.63
CA GLY A 36 -18.71 12.11 3.02
C GLY A 36 -19.36 11.13 4.00
N ALA A 37 -18.92 11.14 5.27
CA ALA A 37 -19.46 10.27 6.31
C ALA A 37 -20.97 10.40 6.45
N ARG A 38 -21.49 11.63 6.56
CA ARG A 38 -22.93 11.88 6.65
C ARG A 38 -23.63 11.59 5.33
N ARG A 39 -23.04 12.00 4.20
CA ARG A 39 -23.66 11.87 2.88
C ARG A 39 -23.87 10.42 2.47
N LEU A 40 -22.93 9.55 2.82
CA LEU A 40 -22.91 8.14 2.45
C LEU A 40 -23.28 7.20 3.61
N ASN A 41 -23.68 7.77 4.76
CA ASN A 41 -24.02 7.03 5.98
C ASN A 41 -22.92 6.04 6.42
N LEU A 42 -21.68 6.54 6.52
CA LEU A 42 -20.50 5.74 6.88
C LEU A 42 -20.26 5.73 8.39
N ASP A 43 -19.89 4.57 8.93
CA ASP A 43 -19.31 4.46 10.26
C ASP A 43 -17.78 4.65 10.19
N ILE A 44 -17.34 5.89 10.43
CA ILE A 44 -15.92 6.24 10.38
C ILE A 44 -15.11 5.68 11.55
N SER A 45 -15.75 5.09 12.56
CA SER A 45 -15.05 4.38 13.64
C SER A 45 -14.56 2.98 13.23
N LYS A 46 -14.93 2.54 12.02
CA LYS A 46 -14.59 1.25 11.42
C LYS A 46 -14.07 1.47 9.99
N MET A 47 -12.87 2.03 9.87
CA MET A 47 -12.23 2.29 8.58
C MET A 47 -11.05 1.36 8.32
N ALA A 48 -10.77 1.09 7.06
CA ALA A 48 -9.55 0.44 6.61
C ALA A 48 -9.07 1.11 5.32
N VAL A 49 -7.77 1.05 5.06
CA VAL A 49 -7.19 1.52 3.80
C VAL A 49 -6.58 0.33 3.07
N SER A 50 -6.72 0.28 1.76
CA SER A 50 -6.22 -0.84 0.97
C SER A 50 -5.75 -0.40 -0.41
N GLY A 51 -4.80 -1.13 -0.96
CA GLY A 51 -4.40 -1.01 -2.35
C GLY A 51 -3.47 -2.13 -2.78
N ALA A 52 -3.14 -2.14 -4.07
CA ALA A 52 -2.15 -3.04 -4.67
C ALA A 52 -1.05 -2.23 -5.36
N SER A 53 0.21 -2.67 -5.28
CA SER A 53 1.35 -2.05 -5.95
C SER A 53 1.50 -0.56 -5.60
N ALA A 54 1.44 0.33 -6.58
CA ALA A 54 1.40 1.78 -6.37
C ALA A 54 0.21 2.24 -5.50
N GLY A 55 -0.94 1.57 -5.60
CA GLY A 55 -2.09 1.82 -4.72
C GLY A 55 -1.82 1.39 -3.28
N ALA A 56 -1.03 0.33 -3.05
CA ALA A 56 -0.64 -0.08 -1.71
C ALA A 56 0.38 0.90 -1.09
N LYS A 57 1.28 1.46 -1.90
CA LYS A 57 2.14 2.60 -1.49
C LYS A 57 1.29 3.78 -1.01
N ILE A 58 0.29 4.17 -1.82
CA ILE A 58 -0.64 5.24 -1.47
C ILE A 58 -1.35 4.89 -0.15
N ALA A 59 -1.91 3.69 -0.02
CA ALA A 59 -2.59 3.24 1.19
C ALA A 59 -1.70 3.33 2.45
N ALA A 60 -0.44 2.89 2.36
CA ALA A 60 0.54 3.01 3.43
C ALA A 60 0.81 4.47 3.82
N VAL A 61 0.96 5.37 2.83
CA VAL A 61 1.16 6.81 3.08
C VAL A 61 -0.09 7.44 3.71
N ILE A 62 -1.30 7.09 3.26
CA ILE A 62 -2.55 7.57 3.87
C ILE A 62 -2.68 7.10 5.31
N ALA A 63 -2.32 5.85 5.62
CA ALA A 63 -2.27 5.36 7.00
C ALA A 63 -1.30 6.19 7.86
N GLN A 64 -0.10 6.48 7.34
CA GLN A 64 0.90 7.33 8.02
C GLN A 64 0.39 8.76 8.24
N LYS A 65 -0.27 9.37 7.24
CA LYS A 65 -0.86 10.71 7.36
C LYS A 65 -2.01 10.73 8.38
N ALA A 66 -2.90 9.73 8.34
CA ALA A 66 -4.00 9.58 9.29
C ALA A 66 -3.52 9.41 10.73
N ALA A 67 -2.47 8.61 10.96
CA ALA A 67 -1.87 8.41 12.28
C ALA A 67 -1.24 9.70 12.85
N ARG A 68 -0.70 10.56 11.98
CA ARG A 68 -0.12 11.87 12.37
C ARG A 68 -1.17 12.98 12.51
N ARG A 69 -2.28 12.88 11.79
CA ARG A 69 -3.36 13.87 11.72
C ARG A 69 -4.72 13.18 11.92
N PRO A 70 -5.00 12.67 13.15
CA PRO A 70 -6.23 11.94 13.43
C PRO A 70 -7.46 12.82 13.19
N GLN A 71 -8.50 12.22 12.60
CA GLN A 71 -9.78 12.89 12.39
C GLN A 71 -10.75 12.53 13.52
N PRO A 72 -11.55 13.48 14.04
CA PRO A 72 -12.47 13.20 15.13
C PRO A 72 -13.44 12.05 14.81
N GLY A 73 -13.46 11.03 15.68
CA GLY A 73 -14.32 9.84 15.51
C GLY A 73 -13.83 8.83 14.47
N ALA A 74 -12.82 9.18 13.65
CA ALA A 74 -12.27 8.26 12.67
C ALA A 74 -11.30 7.27 13.33
N SER A 75 -11.41 5.99 13.01
CA SER A 75 -10.50 4.96 13.46
C SER A 75 -10.16 4.00 12.33
N MET A 76 -8.89 4.05 11.89
CA MET A 76 -8.34 3.12 10.93
C MET A 76 -7.97 1.83 11.67
N ARG A 77 -8.70 0.74 11.38
CA ARG A 77 -8.59 -0.56 12.03
C ARG A 77 -7.61 -1.51 11.35
N SER A 78 -7.37 -1.30 10.06
CA SER A 78 -6.42 -2.12 9.29
C SER A 78 -5.90 -1.38 8.06
N GLN A 79 -4.68 -1.74 7.63
CA GLN A 79 -4.14 -1.43 6.31
C GLN A 79 -3.87 -2.73 5.54
N LEU A 80 -4.44 -2.87 4.34
CA LEU A 80 -4.30 -4.08 3.52
C LEU A 80 -3.49 -3.77 2.27
N LEU A 81 -2.24 -4.23 2.27
CA LEU A 81 -1.21 -3.85 1.30
C LEU A 81 -0.83 -5.06 0.44
N ALA A 82 -1.25 -5.09 -0.82
CA ALA A 82 -0.82 -6.13 -1.75
C ALA A 82 0.37 -5.66 -2.60
N VAL A 83 1.45 -6.45 -2.61
CA VAL A 83 2.69 -6.23 -3.36
C VAL A 83 3.17 -4.77 -3.34
N PRO A 84 3.30 -4.14 -2.16
CA PRO A 84 3.47 -2.70 -2.07
C PRO A 84 4.81 -2.22 -2.59
N ILE A 85 4.81 -1.05 -3.23
CA ILE A 85 6.02 -0.24 -3.38
C ILE A 85 6.26 0.47 -2.04
N THR A 86 7.40 0.25 -1.40
CA THR A 86 7.71 0.88 -0.11
C THR A 86 9.03 1.63 -0.10
N ASP A 87 9.91 1.38 -1.08
CA ASP A 87 11.19 2.04 -1.24
C ASP A 87 11.48 2.39 -2.72
N ASN A 88 11.22 3.64 -3.09
CA ASN A 88 11.54 4.17 -4.42
C ASN A 88 13.04 4.42 -4.64
N THR A 89 13.91 4.22 -3.64
CA THR A 89 15.37 4.30 -3.83
C THR A 89 15.97 2.98 -4.33
N ALA A 90 15.24 1.87 -4.23
CA ALA A 90 15.70 0.54 -4.61
C ALA A 90 16.06 0.41 -6.09
N CYS A 91 17.03 -0.46 -6.39
CA CYS A 91 17.48 -0.84 -7.73
C CYS A 91 18.05 -2.26 -7.71
N PRO A 92 18.32 -2.89 -8.87
CA PRO A 92 19.05 -4.16 -8.92
C PRO A 92 20.45 -4.10 -8.28
N CYS A 93 21.02 -2.89 -8.18
CA CYS A 93 22.29 -2.63 -7.54
C CYS A 93 22.26 -2.62 -6.00
N SER A 94 21.09 -2.38 -5.39
CA SER A 94 20.97 -2.14 -3.94
C SER A 94 20.01 -3.08 -3.23
N ASN A 95 19.14 -3.78 -3.97
CA ASN A 95 18.08 -4.60 -3.40
C ASN A 95 18.11 -6.04 -3.97
N PRO A 96 18.10 -7.08 -3.11
CA PRO A 96 18.31 -8.47 -3.52
C PRO A 96 17.17 -9.01 -4.41
N THR A 97 15.91 -8.68 -4.14
CA THR A 97 14.79 -9.19 -4.96
C THR A 97 14.66 -8.43 -6.26
N TRP A 98 15.00 -7.13 -6.27
CA TRP A 98 15.17 -6.38 -7.50
C TRP A 98 16.20 -7.03 -8.44
N LYS A 99 17.32 -7.55 -7.89
CA LYS A 99 18.33 -8.24 -8.69
C LYS A 99 17.88 -9.65 -9.12
N ALA A 100 17.40 -10.45 -8.18
CA ALA A 100 17.04 -11.85 -8.42
C ALA A 100 15.88 -12.00 -9.43
N PHE A 101 14.97 -11.03 -9.45
CA PHE A 101 13.76 -11.04 -10.28
C PHE A 101 13.75 -9.93 -11.34
N GLU A 102 14.94 -9.43 -11.72
CA GLU A 102 15.06 -8.25 -12.59
C GLU A 102 14.39 -8.41 -13.96
N PHE A 103 14.22 -9.66 -14.41
CA PHE A 103 13.61 -10.03 -15.70
C PHE A 103 12.25 -10.74 -15.57
N THR A 104 11.65 -10.80 -14.38
CA THR A 104 10.39 -11.52 -14.19
C THR A 104 9.25 -10.91 -15.02
N ALA A 105 8.45 -11.79 -15.63
CA ALA A 105 7.28 -11.39 -16.40
C ALA A 105 6.24 -10.66 -15.54
N GLY A 106 5.55 -9.67 -16.13
CA GLY A 106 4.59 -8.81 -15.43
C GLY A 106 5.23 -7.52 -14.91
N LEU A 107 6.27 -7.64 -14.07
CA LEU A 107 7.01 -6.51 -13.51
C LEU A 107 8.53 -6.75 -13.48
N SER A 108 9.22 -6.30 -14.52
CA SER A 108 10.68 -6.28 -14.56
C SER A 108 11.27 -5.07 -13.83
N ALA A 109 12.55 -5.13 -13.46
CA ALA A 109 13.25 -3.98 -12.88
C ALA A 109 13.26 -2.79 -13.83
N GLN A 110 13.47 -3.01 -15.14
CA GLN A 110 13.43 -1.96 -16.15
C GLN A 110 12.09 -1.23 -16.17
N LYS A 111 10.98 -1.98 -16.08
CA LYS A 111 9.62 -1.42 -16.06
C LYS A 111 9.39 -0.59 -14.80
N MET A 112 9.84 -1.06 -13.63
CA MET A 112 9.78 -0.27 -12.39
C MET A 112 10.60 1.02 -12.47
N LEU A 113 11.80 0.98 -13.04
CA LEU A 113 12.63 2.18 -13.23
C LEU A 113 11.94 3.20 -14.14
N TRP A 114 11.27 2.74 -15.20
CA TRP A 114 10.48 3.58 -16.10
C TRP A 114 9.29 4.22 -15.37
N TYR A 115 8.54 3.46 -14.55
CA TYR A 115 7.47 4.02 -13.72
C TYR A 115 7.98 5.07 -12.73
N ARG A 116 9.10 4.80 -12.05
CA ARG A 116 9.73 5.76 -11.14
C ARG A 116 10.12 7.04 -11.84
N GLN A 117 10.65 6.97 -13.07
CA GLN A 117 11.06 8.17 -13.81
C GLN A 117 9.87 9.09 -14.11
N HIS A 118 8.71 8.54 -14.45
CA HIS A 118 7.49 9.33 -14.69
C HIS A 118 6.88 9.87 -13.39
N TYR A 119 6.84 9.04 -12.35
CA TYR A 119 6.22 9.39 -11.08
C TYR A 119 7.08 10.32 -10.22
N LEU A 120 8.40 10.10 -10.18
CA LEU A 120 9.39 10.81 -9.36
C LEU A 120 10.58 11.28 -10.23
N PRO A 121 10.38 12.28 -11.10
CA PRO A 121 11.43 12.75 -12.01
C PRO A 121 12.64 13.34 -11.27
N ASN A 122 12.44 13.89 -10.07
CA ASN A 122 13.51 14.44 -9.24
C ASN A 122 14.05 13.39 -8.27
N LYS A 123 15.33 13.04 -8.40
CA LYS A 123 15.99 12.03 -7.54
C LYS A 123 15.98 12.38 -6.05
N ALA A 124 15.96 13.68 -5.71
CA ALA A 124 15.90 14.14 -4.32
C ALA A 124 14.61 13.70 -3.60
N ASP A 125 13.53 13.46 -4.34
CA ASP A 125 12.23 13.08 -3.78
C ASP A 125 12.13 11.57 -3.49
N TRP A 126 13.04 10.75 -4.02
CA TRP A 126 12.94 9.29 -3.91
C TRP A 126 12.98 8.79 -2.47
N SER A 127 13.75 9.45 -1.60
CA SER A 127 13.84 9.10 -0.18
C SER A 127 12.80 9.80 0.70
N HIS A 128 11.95 10.65 0.13
CA HIS A 128 10.92 11.33 0.89
C HIS A 128 9.93 10.30 1.49
N PRO A 129 9.52 10.38 2.77
CA PRO A 129 8.63 9.39 3.37
C PRO A 129 7.28 9.18 2.67
N GLU A 130 6.75 10.22 2.00
CA GLU A 130 5.51 10.10 1.20
C GLU A 130 5.74 9.53 -0.21
N ALA A 131 6.99 9.38 -0.63
CA ALA A 131 7.38 8.63 -1.83
C ALA A 131 7.78 7.19 -1.46
N SER A 132 8.52 7.03 -0.36
CA SER A 132 9.05 5.76 0.15
C SER A 132 8.59 5.53 1.60
N PRO A 133 7.37 5.00 1.81
CA PRO A 133 6.79 4.89 3.16
C PRO A 133 7.61 4.01 4.11
N LEU A 134 8.49 3.14 3.62
CA LEU A 134 9.46 2.41 4.45
C LEU A 134 10.39 3.35 5.24
N LEU A 135 10.70 4.51 4.66
CA LEU A 135 11.67 5.46 5.21
C LEU A 135 11.04 6.47 6.20
N ALA A 136 9.74 6.34 6.51
CA ALA A 136 9.13 7.16 7.55
C ALA A 136 9.75 6.88 8.94
N PRO A 137 9.83 7.87 9.84
CA PRO A 137 10.38 7.68 11.19
C PRO A 137 9.62 6.64 12.02
N ASP A 138 10.31 6.01 12.97
CA ASP A 138 9.75 4.96 13.83
C ASP A 138 8.55 5.46 14.67
N GLU A 139 8.55 6.73 15.07
CA GLU A 139 7.45 7.35 15.81
C GLU A 139 6.14 7.40 15.00
N VAL A 140 6.26 7.35 13.66
CA VAL A 140 5.09 7.20 12.77
C VAL A 140 4.62 5.76 12.79
N PHE A 141 5.53 4.79 12.66
CA PHE A 141 5.21 3.36 12.66
C PHE A 141 4.51 2.92 13.94
N GLN A 142 4.94 3.40 15.11
CA GLN A 142 4.31 3.09 16.41
C GLN A 142 2.82 3.44 16.50
N ARG A 143 2.32 4.29 15.59
CA ARG A 143 0.94 4.78 15.57
C ARG A 143 0.11 4.17 14.44
N LEU A 144 0.71 3.30 13.63
CA LEU A 144 0.02 2.72 12.47
C LEU A 144 -0.99 1.66 12.90
N PRO A 145 -2.07 1.49 12.11
CA PRO A 145 -3.01 0.39 12.34
C PRO A 145 -2.34 -0.96 12.02
N PRO A 146 -2.89 -2.07 12.57
CA PRO A 146 -2.53 -3.41 12.15
C PRO A 146 -2.52 -3.57 10.63
N ALA A 147 -1.64 -4.43 10.12
CA ALA A 147 -1.45 -4.59 8.68
C ALA A 147 -1.66 -6.03 8.21
N VAL A 148 -2.23 -6.18 7.01
CA VAL A 148 -2.15 -7.41 6.21
C VAL A 148 -1.33 -7.09 4.98
N ILE A 149 -0.20 -7.78 4.81
CA ILE A 149 0.71 -7.58 3.69
C ILE A 149 0.76 -8.87 2.87
N ILE A 150 0.38 -8.76 1.60
CA ILE A 150 0.41 -9.90 0.67
C ILE A 150 1.54 -9.64 -0.31
N LEU A 151 2.48 -10.58 -0.43
CA LEU A 151 3.63 -10.48 -1.31
C LEU A 151 3.58 -11.58 -2.37
N ALA A 152 4.20 -11.33 -3.51
CA ALA A 152 4.45 -12.31 -4.54
C ALA A 152 5.88 -12.84 -4.39
N GLU A 153 6.08 -14.16 -4.52
CA GLU A 153 7.42 -14.75 -4.38
C GLU A 153 8.39 -14.26 -5.47
N LEU A 154 7.91 -14.17 -6.71
CA LEU A 154 8.66 -13.82 -7.91
C LEU A 154 8.47 -12.33 -8.24
N ASP A 155 8.82 -11.46 -7.30
CA ASP A 155 8.57 -10.02 -7.40
C ASP A 155 9.78 -9.21 -6.96
N VAL A 156 10.14 -8.20 -7.77
CA VAL A 156 11.19 -7.24 -7.45
C VAL A 156 10.92 -6.51 -6.13
N LEU A 157 9.64 -6.27 -5.80
CA LEU A 157 9.23 -5.53 -4.60
C LEU A 157 9.12 -6.39 -3.34
N LYS A 158 9.37 -7.70 -3.42
CA LYS A 158 9.21 -8.60 -2.26
C LYS A 158 10.05 -8.17 -1.06
N HIS A 159 11.32 -7.82 -1.27
CA HIS A 159 12.23 -7.46 -0.18
C HIS A 159 11.79 -6.20 0.56
N GLU A 160 11.43 -5.13 -0.16
CA GLU A 160 10.98 -3.88 0.46
C GLU A 160 9.62 -4.03 1.17
N GLY A 161 8.75 -4.91 0.66
CA GLY A 161 7.53 -5.32 1.36
C GLY A 161 7.81 -6.06 2.68
N MET A 162 8.79 -6.97 2.69
CA MET A 162 9.24 -7.66 3.91
C MET A 162 9.88 -6.71 4.92
N GLU A 163 10.70 -5.75 4.47
CA GLU A 163 11.30 -4.75 5.37
C GLU A 163 10.24 -3.81 5.95
N TYR A 164 9.19 -3.47 5.20
CA TYR A 164 8.07 -2.70 5.74
C TYR A 164 7.33 -3.48 6.84
N ALA A 165 7.07 -4.77 6.62
CA ALA A 165 6.47 -5.66 7.62
C ALA A 165 7.33 -5.73 8.89
N LYS A 166 8.63 -6.00 8.73
CA LYS A 166 9.59 -6.05 9.83
C LYS A 166 9.62 -4.74 10.63
N LYS A 167 9.52 -3.60 9.95
CA LYS A 167 9.50 -2.29 10.60
C LYS A 167 8.21 -2.04 11.39
N LEU A 168 7.06 -2.51 10.90
CA LEU A 168 5.81 -2.54 11.67
C LEU A 168 5.97 -3.39 12.94
N GLU A 169 6.47 -4.63 12.82
CA GLU A 169 6.68 -5.54 13.95
C GLU A 169 7.62 -4.95 15.01
N THR A 170 8.76 -4.39 14.56
CA THR A 170 9.76 -3.79 15.45
C THR A 170 9.21 -2.59 16.22
N ASN A 171 8.21 -1.90 15.66
CA ASN A 171 7.52 -0.78 16.30
C ASN A 171 6.23 -1.19 17.03
N GLY A 172 6.02 -2.50 17.26
CA GLY A 172 4.89 -3.02 18.04
C GLY A 172 3.55 -3.05 17.30
N VAL A 173 3.53 -2.86 15.98
CA VAL A 173 2.31 -2.93 15.17
C VAL A 173 2.07 -4.37 14.73
N PRO A 174 0.89 -4.96 15.02
CA PRO A 174 0.55 -6.28 14.53
C PRO A 174 0.52 -6.33 13.00
N VAL A 175 1.23 -7.27 12.39
CA VAL A 175 1.21 -7.49 10.95
C VAL A 175 1.08 -8.97 10.64
N LYS A 176 0.30 -9.29 9.60
CA LYS A 176 0.24 -10.61 8.99
C LYS A 176 0.84 -10.51 7.61
N VAL A 177 1.88 -11.30 7.35
CA VAL A 177 2.50 -11.38 6.01
C VAL A 177 2.12 -12.71 5.37
N THR A 178 1.72 -12.68 4.10
CA THR A 178 1.56 -13.88 3.28
C THR A 178 2.35 -13.73 1.99
N VAL A 179 3.32 -14.61 1.77
CA VAL A 179 4.03 -14.71 0.49
C VAL A 179 3.31 -15.75 -0.36
N MET A 180 2.84 -15.34 -1.54
CA MET A 180 2.20 -16.21 -2.51
C MET A 180 3.29 -16.86 -3.37
N GLU A 181 3.51 -18.14 -3.11
CA GLU A 181 4.52 -18.96 -3.78
C GLU A 181 4.30 -19.02 -5.30
N SER A 182 5.40 -18.98 -6.06
CA SER A 182 5.44 -19.02 -7.52
C SER A 182 4.63 -17.93 -8.24
N MET A 183 4.11 -16.94 -7.52
CA MET A 183 3.30 -15.87 -8.12
C MET A 183 4.15 -14.69 -8.58
N PRO A 184 3.86 -14.10 -9.75
CA PRO A 184 4.44 -12.84 -10.19
C PRO A 184 3.67 -11.64 -9.59
N HIS A 185 4.24 -10.44 -9.68
CA HIS A 185 3.64 -9.20 -9.13
C HIS A 185 2.12 -9.01 -9.40
N PRO A 186 1.58 -9.16 -10.63
CA PRO A 186 0.19 -8.84 -10.91
C PRO A 186 -0.81 -9.96 -10.55
N PHE A 187 -0.39 -11.03 -9.85
CA PHE A 187 -1.21 -12.23 -9.64
C PHE A 187 -2.58 -11.95 -9.00
N LEU A 188 -2.68 -10.92 -8.15
CA LEU A 188 -3.91 -10.53 -7.47
C LEU A 188 -5.03 -10.17 -8.47
N ALA A 189 -4.69 -9.55 -9.59
CA ALA A 189 -5.64 -9.13 -10.62
C ALA A 189 -6.07 -10.28 -11.56
N MET A 190 -5.55 -11.49 -11.33
CA MET A 190 -5.81 -12.67 -12.15
C MET A 190 -6.64 -13.73 -11.40
N ASP A 191 -7.47 -13.30 -10.45
CA ASP A 191 -8.30 -14.17 -9.59
C ASP A 191 -9.28 -15.07 -10.38
N GLY A 192 -9.73 -14.65 -11.55
CA GLY A 192 -10.53 -15.48 -12.45
C GLY A 192 -9.82 -16.74 -12.96
N VAL A 193 -8.48 -16.80 -12.91
CA VAL A 193 -7.69 -17.93 -13.43
C VAL A 193 -6.68 -18.48 -12.43
N LEU A 194 -6.16 -17.67 -11.50
CA LEU A 194 -5.19 -18.06 -10.48
C LEU A 194 -5.88 -18.24 -9.13
N GLU A 195 -5.76 -19.43 -8.55
CA GLU A 195 -6.23 -19.71 -7.18
C GLU A 195 -5.53 -18.82 -6.15
N ALA A 196 -4.24 -18.54 -6.32
CA ALA A 196 -3.50 -17.63 -5.45
C ALA A 196 -4.08 -16.20 -5.44
N GLY A 197 -4.59 -15.73 -6.60
CA GLY A 197 -5.28 -14.44 -6.69
C GLY A 197 -6.56 -14.42 -5.85
N ARG A 198 -7.40 -15.45 -6.00
CA ARG A 198 -8.61 -15.63 -5.16
C ARG A 198 -8.27 -15.71 -3.68
N LYS A 199 -7.28 -16.52 -3.30
CA LYS A 199 -6.83 -16.66 -1.92
C LYS A 199 -6.37 -15.33 -1.32
N ALA A 200 -5.63 -14.53 -2.07
CA ALA A 200 -5.19 -13.22 -1.61
C ALA A 200 -6.37 -12.27 -1.36
N ILE A 201 -7.35 -12.24 -2.26
CA ILE A 201 -8.60 -11.47 -2.07
C ILE A 201 -9.35 -11.96 -0.84
N THR A 202 -9.49 -13.28 -0.66
CA THR A 202 -10.14 -13.87 0.52
C THR A 202 -9.47 -13.42 1.82
N ILE A 203 -8.12 -13.47 1.90
CA ILE A 203 -7.38 -13.01 3.09
C ILE A 203 -7.70 -11.54 3.41
N MET A 204 -7.78 -10.68 2.40
CA MET A 204 -8.10 -9.27 2.58
C MET A 204 -9.55 -9.07 3.05
N CYS A 205 -10.50 -9.79 2.46
CA CYS A 205 -11.90 -9.76 2.85
C CYS A 205 -12.12 -10.28 4.28
N ASP A 206 -11.48 -11.38 4.64
CA ASP A 206 -11.58 -11.98 5.98
C ASP A 206 -11.04 -11.03 7.05
N GLU A 207 -9.95 -10.33 6.77
CA GLU A 207 -9.44 -9.31 7.67
C GLU A 207 -10.42 -8.15 7.83
N LEU A 208 -11.01 -7.65 6.73
CA LEU A 208 -12.01 -6.58 6.78
C LEU A 208 -13.23 -6.97 7.62
N ILE A 209 -13.73 -8.19 7.44
CA ILE A 209 -14.83 -8.74 8.27
C ILE A 209 -14.41 -8.73 9.73
N ARG A 210 -13.24 -9.32 10.05
CA ARG A 210 -12.72 -9.44 11.42
C ARG A 210 -12.57 -8.09 12.13
N VAL A 211 -12.10 -7.04 11.43
CA VAL A 211 -11.83 -5.75 12.07
C VAL A 211 -13.06 -4.83 12.14
N PHE A 212 -14.13 -5.15 11.42
CA PHE A 212 -15.38 -4.39 11.39
C PHE A 212 -16.53 -5.05 12.14
N GLU A 213 -16.37 -6.27 12.65
CA GLU A 213 -17.26 -6.84 13.67
C GLU A 213 -17.09 -6.06 14.98
#